data_AF-A0A2R6GKG5-F1
#
_entry.id   AF-A0A2R6GKG5-F1
#
_cell.length_a   1.000
_cell.length_b   1.000
_cell.length_c   1.000
_cell.angle_alpha   90.00
_cell.angle_beta   90.00
_cell.angle_gamma   90.00
#
_symmetry.space_group_name_H-M   'P 1'
#
loop_
_entity.id
_entity.type
_entity.pdbx_description
1 polymer ?
#
loop_
_entity_poly.entity_id
_entity_poly.type
_entity_poly.pdbx_seq_one_letter_code
_entity_poly.pdbx_strand_id
1 'polypeptide(L)'
;MTATRVQELLQNSRRRHVVDLIDEYGALAIGELAERVAARETGVDPEQVPSDDRKRVYVGLYQCHLDKLDEADVVEYDKRGGLVEAGPELSGVAGVMHAVEARTGGESA
;
A
#
# COMPACT_ATOMS: atom_id res chain seq x y z
N MET A 1 -8.16 15.57 3.57
CA MET A 1 -8.14 15.33 2.09
C MET A 1 -9.54 15.44 1.44
N THR A 2 -9.71 15.69 0.13
CA THR A 2 -11.03 15.61 -0.56
C THR A 2 -11.31 14.21 -1.11
N ALA A 3 -12.59 13.82 -1.24
CA ALA A 3 -12.97 12.46 -1.67
C ALA A 3 -12.39 12.06 -3.05
N THR A 4 -12.39 12.98 -4.02
CA THR A 4 -11.79 12.75 -5.35
C THR A 4 -10.30 12.44 -5.26
N ARG A 5 -9.56 13.16 -4.41
CA ARG A 5 -8.12 12.95 -4.22
C ARG A 5 -7.80 11.60 -3.58
N VAL A 6 -8.63 11.15 -2.62
CA VAL A 6 -8.54 9.79 -2.05
C VAL A 6 -8.75 8.75 -3.15
N GLN A 7 -9.77 8.93 -3.99
CA GLN A 7 -10.02 8.00 -5.10
C GLN A 7 -8.83 7.94 -6.06
N GLU A 8 -8.29 9.10 -6.46
CA GLU A 8 -7.11 9.18 -7.32
C GLU A 8 -5.89 8.46 -6.73
N LEU A 9 -5.71 8.55 -5.41
CA LEU A 9 -4.67 7.83 -4.67
C LEU A 9 -4.91 6.31 -4.67
N LEU A 10 -6.15 5.87 -4.52
CA LEU A 10 -6.50 4.45 -4.42
C LEU A 10 -6.70 3.75 -5.78
N GLN A 11 -6.69 4.48 -6.91
CA GLN A 11 -6.80 3.87 -8.25
C GLN A 11 -5.73 2.81 -8.56
N ASN A 12 -4.57 2.86 -7.90
CA ASN A 12 -3.49 1.91 -8.13
C ASN A 12 -3.52 0.79 -7.08
N SER A 13 -3.57 -0.47 -7.53
CA SER A 13 -3.59 -1.65 -6.63
C SER A 13 -2.41 -1.70 -5.68
N ARG A 14 -1.21 -1.31 -6.14
CA ARG A 14 -0.01 -1.31 -5.30
C ARG A 14 -0.10 -0.34 -4.13
N ARG A 15 -0.66 0.86 -4.35
CA ARG A 15 -0.90 1.83 -3.27
C ARG A 15 -1.92 1.29 -2.27
N ARG A 16 -2.98 0.61 -2.73
CA ARG A 16 -3.95 -0.05 -1.85
C ARG A 16 -3.28 -1.11 -0.96
N HIS A 17 -2.44 -1.97 -1.55
CA HIS A 17 -1.69 -2.97 -0.77
C HIS A 17 -0.77 -2.33 0.28
N VAL A 18 -0.11 -1.21 -0.05
CA VAL A 18 0.70 -0.49 0.95
C VAL A 18 -0.17 0.04 2.09
N VAL A 19 -1.29 0.69 1.78
CA VAL A 19 -2.21 1.21 2.79
C VAL A 19 -2.69 0.08 3.71
N ASP A 20 -3.19 -1.02 3.15
CA ASP A 20 -3.63 -2.18 3.95
C ASP A 20 -2.50 -2.72 4.85
N LEU A 21 -1.29 -2.85 4.32
CA LEU A 21 -0.16 -3.42 5.05
C LEU A 21 0.29 -2.48 6.18
N ILE A 22 0.31 -1.18 5.94
CA ILE A 22 0.69 -0.23 7.01
C ILE A 22 -0.43 -0.10 8.04
N ASP A 23 -1.71 -0.23 7.66
CA ASP A 23 -2.83 -0.29 8.60
C ASP A 23 -2.77 -1.54 9.49
N GLU A 24 -2.36 -2.68 8.92
CA GLU A 24 -2.22 -3.97 9.63
C GLU A 24 -0.98 -4.02 10.55
N TYR A 25 0.17 -3.57 10.07
CA TYR A 25 1.46 -3.74 10.77
C TYR A 25 1.96 -2.47 11.47
N GLY A 26 1.40 -1.30 11.16
CA GLY A 26 1.81 0.01 11.69
C GLY A 26 3.08 0.57 11.04
N ALA A 27 4.14 -0.23 10.93
CA ALA A 27 5.39 0.16 10.28
C ALA A 27 6.13 -1.05 9.69
N LEU A 28 6.74 -0.87 8.52
CA LEU A 28 7.51 -1.90 7.83
C LEU A 28 8.73 -1.31 7.13
N ALA A 29 9.81 -2.09 7.05
CA ALA A 29 10.91 -1.75 6.15
C ALA A 29 10.48 -1.88 4.70
N ILE A 30 10.95 -1.02 3.79
CA ILE A 30 10.57 -1.03 2.37
C ILE A 30 10.85 -2.38 1.69
N GLY A 31 11.92 -3.08 2.09
CA GLY A 31 12.22 -4.43 1.58
C GLY A 31 11.15 -5.44 1.95
N GLU A 32 10.71 -5.40 3.20
CA GLU A 32 9.68 -6.26 3.75
C GLU A 32 8.29 -5.92 3.17
N LEU A 33 8.01 -4.62 3.02
CA LEU A 33 6.81 -4.11 2.37
C LEU A 33 6.76 -4.57 0.90
N ALA A 34 7.86 -4.48 0.17
CA ALA A 34 7.93 -4.91 -1.22
C ALA A 34 7.65 -6.41 -1.39
N GLU A 35 8.14 -7.23 -0.47
CA GLU A 35 7.89 -8.67 -0.46
C GLU A 35 6.41 -8.99 -0.23
N ARG A 36 5.80 -8.41 0.80
CA ARG A 36 4.37 -8.60 1.09
C ARG A 36 3.46 -8.06 -0.01
N VAL A 37 3.81 -6.93 -0.61
CA VAL A 37 3.08 -6.38 -1.75
C VAL A 37 3.19 -7.32 -2.95
N ALA A 38 4.39 -7.83 -3.27
CA ALA A 38 4.58 -8.78 -4.37
C ALA A 38 3.79 -10.08 -4.14
N ALA A 39 3.79 -10.60 -2.91
CA ALA A 39 2.97 -11.74 -2.49
C ALA A 39 1.48 -11.50 -2.76
N ARG A 40 0.93 -10.35 -2.35
CA ARG A 40 -0.47 -9.98 -2.61
C ARG A 40 -0.77 -9.83 -4.11
N GLU A 41 0.15 -9.27 -4.90
CA GLU A 41 -0.02 -9.11 -6.34
C GLU A 41 0.02 -10.44 -7.12
N THR A 42 0.76 -11.43 -6.61
CA THR A 42 0.99 -12.71 -7.30
C THR A 42 0.20 -13.87 -6.70
N GLY A 43 -0.40 -13.70 -5.53
CA GLY A 43 -1.17 -14.72 -4.83
C GLY A 43 -0.33 -15.85 -4.24
N VAL A 44 0.94 -15.59 -3.92
CA VAL A 44 1.86 -16.56 -3.29
C VAL A 44 2.22 -16.12 -1.87
N ASP A 45 2.75 -17.05 -1.07
CA ASP A 45 3.27 -16.71 0.25
C ASP A 45 4.48 -15.74 0.15
N PRO A 46 4.65 -14.79 1.09
CA PRO A 46 5.79 -13.86 1.12
C PRO A 46 7.15 -14.56 0.98
N GLU A 47 7.32 -15.72 1.61
CA GLU A 47 8.54 -16.52 1.57
C GLU A 47 8.80 -17.19 0.20
N GLN A 48 7.76 -17.29 -0.65
CA GLN A 48 7.81 -17.90 -1.98
C GLN A 48 7.90 -16.85 -3.10
N VAL A 49 7.92 -15.56 -2.77
CA VAL A 49 8.00 -14.48 -3.76
C VAL A 49 9.32 -14.56 -4.54
N PRO A 50 9.29 -14.64 -5.88
CA PRO A 50 10.48 -14.60 -6.69
C PRO A 50 11.27 -13.30 -6.49
N SER A 51 12.60 -13.40 -6.47
CA SER A 51 13.47 -12.25 -6.24
C SER A 51 13.27 -11.11 -7.26
N ASP A 52 12.97 -11.45 -8.52
CA ASP A 52 12.69 -10.47 -9.57
C ASP A 52 11.39 -9.70 -9.32
N ASP A 53 10.33 -10.37 -8.86
CA ASP A 53 9.06 -9.72 -8.53
C ASP A 53 9.22 -8.79 -7.31
N ARG A 54 9.88 -9.28 -6.25
CA ARG A 54 10.20 -8.45 -5.07
C ARG A 54 10.99 -7.21 -5.47
N LYS A 55 12.02 -7.37 -6.32
CA LYS A 55 12.85 -6.25 -6.79
C LYS A 55 12.05 -5.27 -7.64
N ARG A 56 11.17 -5.76 -8.53
CA ARG A 56 10.30 -4.92 -9.36
C ARG A 56 9.36 -4.08 -8.49
N VAL A 57 8.74 -4.71 -7.50
CA VAL A 57 7.86 -4.02 -6.55
C VAL A 57 8.65 -2.99 -5.73
N TYR A 58 9.79 -3.37 -5.17
CA TYR A 58 10.66 -2.47 -4.41
C TYR A 58 10.98 -1.18 -5.19
N VAL A 59 11.44 -1.33 -6.44
CA VAL A 59 11.77 -0.18 -7.30
C VAL A 59 10.53 0.68 -7.54
N GLY A 60 9.39 0.07 -7.82
CA GLY A 60 8.13 0.80 -8.01
C GLY A 60 7.65 1.54 -6.76
N LEU A 61 7.80 0.92 -5.58
CA LEU A 61 7.51 1.55 -4.29
C LEU A 61 8.37 2.80 -4.09
N TYR A 62 9.68 2.64 -4.26
CA TYR A 62 10.65 3.71 -4.07
C TYR A 62 10.46 4.88 -5.05
N GLN A 63 10.21 4.60 -6.33
CA GLN A 63 10.22 5.63 -7.39
C GLN A 63 8.91 6.41 -7.53
N CYS A 64 7.79 5.88 -7.05
CA CYS A 64 6.48 6.43 -7.38
C CYS A 64 5.47 6.31 -6.25
N HIS A 65 5.34 5.13 -5.64
CA HIS A 65 4.19 4.89 -4.76
C HIS A 65 4.37 5.49 -3.37
N LEU A 66 5.54 5.33 -2.76
CA LEU A 66 5.78 5.85 -1.41
C LEU A 66 5.78 7.37 -1.41
N ASP A 67 6.45 8.02 -2.38
CA ASP A 67 6.43 9.48 -2.52
C ASP A 67 5.00 10.03 -2.57
N LYS A 68 4.13 9.44 -3.38
CA LYS A 68 2.74 9.90 -3.50
C LYS A 68 1.89 9.66 -2.26
N LEU A 69 2.18 8.61 -1.49
CA LEU A 69 1.48 8.33 -0.24
C LEU A 69 1.97 9.24 0.88
N ASP A 70 3.27 9.55 0.89
CA ASP A 70 3.94 10.49 1.80
C ASP A 70 3.47 11.94 1.55
N GLU A 71 3.42 12.38 0.29
CA GLU A 71 2.84 13.68 -0.13
C GLU A 71 1.34 13.84 0.22
N ALA A 72 0.67 12.74 0.55
CA ALA A 72 -0.73 12.72 0.95
C ALA A 72 -0.90 12.45 2.46
N ASP A 73 0.19 12.41 3.22
CA ASP A 73 0.25 12.12 4.66
C ASP A 73 -0.40 10.77 5.04
N VAL A 74 -0.46 9.83 4.09
CA VAL A 74 -1.03 8.49 4.30
C VAL A 74 -0.01 7.56 4.94
N VAL A 75 1.25 7.73 4.57
CA VAL A 75 2.39 7.08 5.22
C VAL A 75 3.46 8.13 5.47
N GLU A 76 4.37 7.87 6.39
CA GLU A 76 5.63 8.61 6.49
C GLU A 76 6.74 7.70 5.98
N TYR A 77 7.52 8.18 4.99
CA TYR A 77 8.59 7.38 4.39
C TYR A 77 9.97 7.98 4.62
N ASP A 78 10.76 7.33 5.49
CA ASP A 78 12.19 7.63 5.63
C ASP A 78 12.98 7.02 4.48
N LYS A 79 13.25 7.83 3.44
CA LYS A 79 14.08 7.43 2.28
C LYS A 79 15.50 6.98 2.64
N ARG A 80 16.05 7.42 3.77
CA ARG A 80 17.43 7.11 4.17
C ARG A 80 17.47 5.82 4.99
N GLY A 81 16.54 5.65 5.93
CA GLY A 81 16.41 4.46 6.77
C GLY A 81 15.63 3.32 6.12
N GLY A 82 14.84 3.61 5.08
CA GLY A 82 13.99 2.63 4.40
C GLY A 82 12.79 2.19 5.24
N LEU A 83 12.36 2.99 6.22
CA LEU A 83 11.20 2.70 7.06
C LEU A 83 9.96 3.40 6.50
N VAL A 84 8.85 2.68 6.43
CA VAL A 84 7.53 3.20 6.06
C VAL A 84 6.61 2.99 7.25
N GLU A 85 6.00 4.05 7.75
CA GLU A 85 5.11 4.01 8.91
C GLU A 85 3.79 4.74 8.66
N ALA A 86 2.82 4.51 9.54
CA ALA A 86 1.48 5.08 9.44
C ALA A 86 1.52 6.62 9.52
N GLY A 87 1.00 7.27 8.47
CA GLY A 87 0.77 8.71 8.47
C GLY A 87 -0.59 9.08 9.08
N PRO A 88 -0.83 10.36 9.37
CA PRO A 88 -2.06 10.81 10.01
C PRO A 88 -3.32 10.58 9.16
N GLU A 89 -3.23 10.56 7.83
CA GLU A 89 -4.38 10.30 6.95
C GLU A 89 -4.63 8.80 6.71
N LEU A 90 -3.78 7.89 7.21
CA LEU A 90 -3.90 6.43 6.96
C LEU A 90 -5.29 5.90 7.27
N SER A 91 -5.75 6.11 8.51
CA SER A 91 -7.03 5.59 9.00
C SER A 91 -8.23 6.07 8.17
N GLY A 92 -8.19 7.33 7.73
CA GLY A 92 -9.24 7.90 6.87
C GLY A 92 -9.25 7.26 5.47
N VAL A 93 -8.06 7.03 4.89
CA VAL A 93 -7.92 6.42 3.57
C VAL A 93 -8.27 4.93 3.61
N ALA A 94 -7.81 4.19 4.62
CA ALA A 94 -8.15 2.79 4.83
C ALA A 94 -9.67 2.60 5.02
N GLY A 95 -10.31 3.48 5.79
CA GLY A 95 -11.76 3.49 5.95
C GLY A 95 -12.53 3.65 4.62
N VAL A 96 -12.06 4.53 3.73
CA VAL A 96 -12.66 4.69 2.39
C VAL A 96 -12.43 3.45 1.54
N MET A 97 -11.24 2.86 1.59
CA MET A 97 -10.88 1.65 0.85
C MET A 97 -11.79 0.48 1.21
N HIS A 98 -11.93 0.17 2.50
CA HIS A 98 -12.81 -0.90 2.99
C HIS A 98 -14.30 -0.62 2.69
N ALA A 99 -14.72 0.64 2.75
CA ALA A 99 -16.09 1.01 2.39
C ALA A 99 -16.39 0.82 0.89
N VAL A 100 -15.40 0.96 0.00
CA VAL A 100 -15.56 0.67 -1.43
C VAL A 100 -15.66 -0.83 -1.66
N GLU A 101 -14.82 -1.62 -1.02
CA GLU A 101 -14.82 -3.09 -1.14
C GLU A 101 -16.12 -3.71 -0.64
N ALA A 102 -16.64 -3.23 0.50
CA ALA A 102 -17.93 -3.68 1.05
C ALA A 102 -19.13 -3.43 0.12
N ARG A 103 -19.08 -2.37 -0.70
CA ARG A 103 -20.12 -2.09 -1.71
C ARG A 103 -19.97 -2.92 -2.97
N THR A 104 -18.75 -3.38 -3.28
CA THR A 104 -18.45 -4.12 -4.51
C THR A 104 -18.63 -5.63 -4.30
N GLY A 105 -18.51 -6.12 -3.06
CA GLY A 105 -18.79 -7.51 -2.67
C GLY A 105 -20.27 -7.88 -2.51
N GLY A 106 -21.20 -6.97 -2.85
CA GLY A 106 -22.66 -7.17 -2.70
C GLY A 106 -23.36 -7.85 -3.87
N GLU A 107 -22.66 -8.23 -4.95
CA GLU A 107 -23.26 -8.91 -6.10
C GLU A 107 -22.61 -10.27 -6.34
N SER A 108 -23.06 -11.25 -5.54
CA SER A 108 -22.95 -12.68 -5.84
C SER A 108 -24.07 -13.38 -5.07
N ALA A 109 -25.24 -13.44 -5.71
CA ALA A 109 -26.36 -14.31 -5.38
C ALA A 109 -26.41 -15.45 -6.40
#